data_AF-I4M0A8-F1
#
_entry.id   AF-I4M0A8-F1
#
_cell.length_a   1.000
_cell.length_b   1.000
_cell.length_c   1.000
_cell.angle_alpha   90.00
_cell.angle_beta   90.00
_cell.angle_gamma   90.00
#
_symmetry.space_group_name_H-M   'P 1'
#
loop_
_entity.id
_entity.type
_entity.pdbx_description
1 polymer ?
#
loop_
_entity_poly.entity_id
_entity_poly.type
_entity_poly.pdbx_seq_one_letter_code
_entity_poly.pdbx_strand_id
1 'polypeptide(L)'
;MTGRIKCTLPSWSGLAYKVPRTYLDKCKKRLQLKQCGVYFLFGKNDNDEDEVYIGQASNRKNGEGVLFRVNEHLKDDFYFSEAVMFTTSDNSWGQRK
;
A
#
# COMPACT_ATOMS: atom_id res chain seq x y z
N MET A 1 -8.76 24.89 -6.62
CA MET A 1 -7.93 24.36 -5.53
C MET A 1 -8.28 25.13 -4.26
N THR A 2 -8.88 24.47 -3.29
CA THR A 2 -9.32 25.11 -2.03
C THR A 2 -9.12 24.09 -0.90
N GLY A 3 -8.04 24.06 -0.12
CA GLY A 3 -6.86 24.94 -0.03
C GLY A 3 -5.54 24.17 -0.19
N ARG A 4 -4.49 24.61 0.52
CA ARG A 4 -3.11 24.14 0.28
C ARG A 4 -2.71 23.01 1.21
N ILE A 5 -2.04 21.99 0.65
CA ILE A 5 -1.29 21.02 1.45
C ILE A 5 0.03 20.73 0.75
N LYS A 6 1.13 21.04 1.45
CA LYS A 6 2.50 20.70 1.07
C LYS A 6 3.12 19.91 2.21
N CYS A 7 3.91 18.90 1.86
CA CYS A 7 4.85 18.24 2.76
C CYS A 7 6.21 18.11 2.05
N THR A 8 7.29 18.30 2.79
CA THR A 8 8.65 18.06 2.29
C THR A 8 9.42 17.31 3.36
N LEU A 9 10.24 16.36 2.93
CA LEU A 9 11.08 15.58 3.82
C LEU A 9 12.49 15.43 3.20
N PRO A 10 13.46 16.24 3.63
CA PRO A 10 14.87 15.96 3.43
C PRO A 10 15.26 14.69 4.22
N SER A 11 16.09 13.82 3.63
CA SER A 11 16.44 12.51 4.22
C SER A 11 15.25 11.58 4.48
N TRP A 12 14.17 11.70 3.70
CA TRP A 12 13.03 10.80 3.78
C TRP A 12 13.40 9.37 3.37
N SER A 13 13.20 8.41 4.26
CA SER A 13 13.27 6.99 3.92
C SER A 13 11.94 6.42 3.47
N GLY A 14 10.85 7.19 3.44
CA GLY A 14 9.56 6.67 3.00
C GLY A 14 9.53 6.41 1.50
N LEU A 15 8.76 5.40 1.12
CA LEU A 15 8.56 4.95 -0.24
C LEU A 15 7.06 4.92 -0.52
N ALA A 16 6.66 5.49 -1.64
CA ALA A 16 5.30 5.41 -2.14
C ALA A 16 5.29 4.62 -3.46
N TYR A 17 4.44 3.61 -3.53
CA TYR A 17 4.23 2.79 -4.73
C TYR A 17 2.78 2.93 -5.18
N LYS A 18 2.56 3.27 -6.44
CA LYS A 18 1.25 3.22 -7.08
C LYS A 18 1.27 2.08 -8.10
N VAL A 19 0.41 1.09 -7.93
CA VAL A 19 0.44 -0.18 -8.68
C VAL A 19 -0.96 -0.53 -9.18
N PRO A 20 -1.17 -0.69 -10.50
CA PRO A 20 -2.43 -1.22 -11.03
C PRO A 20 -2.70 -2.64 -10.51
N ARG A 21 -3.97 -2.98 -10.27
CA ARG A 21 -4.38 -4.33 -9.80
C ARG A 21 -3.75 -5.45 -10.63
N THR A 22 -3.75 -5.30 -11.96
CA THR A 22 -3.20 -6.28 -12.92
C THR A 22 -1.68 -6.46 -12.87
N TYR A 23 -0.96 -5.58 -12.17
CA TYR A 23 0.51 -5.60 -12.06
C TYR A 23 1.01 -6.02 -10.67
N LEU A 24 0.12 -6.29 -9.70
CA LEU A 24 0.50 -6.68 -8.35
C LEU A 24 1.37 -7.94 -8.31
N ASP A 25 1.12 -8.92 -9.17
CA ASP A 25 1.93 -10.14 -9.26
C ASP A 25 3.38 -9.87 -9.64
N LYS A 26 3.65 -8.83 -10.45
CA LYS A 26 5.00 -8.45 -10.85
C LYS A 26 5.79 -7.81 -9.70
N CYS A 27 5.12 -7.40 -8.62
CA CYS A 27 5.73 -6.75 -7.47
C CYS A 27 6.30 -7.74 -6.43
N LYS A 28 6.08 -9.05 -6.57
CA LYS A 28 6.52 -10.09 -5.61
C LYS A 28 8.03 -10.07 -5.29
N LYS A 29 8.86 -9.61 -6.23
CA LYS A 29 10.32 -9.50 -6.07
C LYS A 29 10.78 -8.20 -5.39
N ARG A 30 9.88 -7.26 -5.09
CA ARG A 30 10.21 -5.97 -4.45
C ARG A 30 10.29 -6.15 -2.93
N LEU A 31 11.50 -6.24 -2.40
CA LEU A 31 11.75 -6.50 -0.98
C LEU A 31 11.11 -5.45 -0.06
N GLN A 32 11.07 -4.18 -0.44
CA GLN A 32 10.50 -3.12 0.38
C GLN A 32 8.98 -3.31 0.58
N LEU A 33 8.28 -3.93 -0.37
CA LEU A 33 6.85 -4.22 -0.24
C LEU A 33 6.54 -5.41 0.67
N LYS A 34 7.57 -6.12 1.14
CA LYS A 34 7.45 -7.14 2.19
C LYS A 34 7.52 -6.56 3.60
N GLN A 35 7.67 -5.23 3.71
CA GLN A 35 7.79 -4.55 4.99
C GLN A 35 6.43 -4.02 5.48
N CYS A 36 6.41 -3.49 6.71
CA CYS A 36 5.29 -2.74 7.26
C CYS A 36 4.92 -1.56 6.35
N GLY A 37 3.64 -1.22 6.33
CA GLY A 37 3.15 -0.16 5.47
C GLY A 37 1.68 0.16 5.66
N VAL A 38 1.26 1.23 5.00
CA VAL A 38 -0.15 1.61 4.83
C VAL A 38 -0.46 1.49 3.34
N TYR A 39 -1.67 1.08 2.99
CA TYR A 39 -2.10 0.98 1.61
C TYR A 39 -3.50 1.52 1.41
N PHE A 40 -3.75 1.99 0.20
CA PHE A 40 -4.97 2.60 -0.27
C PHE A 40 -5.39 1.80 -1.51
N LEU A 41 -6.61 1.30 -1.55
CA LEU A 41 -7.17 0.58 -2.68
C LEU A 41 -8.26 1.43 -3.29
N PHE A 42 -8.01 1.97 -4.48
CA PHE A 42 -8.91 2.85 -5.19
C PHE A 42 -9.85 2.01 -6.07
N GLY A 43 -11.13 2.08 -5.78
CA GLY A 43 -12.18 1.32 -6.44
C GLY A 43 -13.45 2.14 -6.60
N LYS A 44 -14.55 1.43 -6.77
CA LYS A 44 -15.89 2.01 -6.82
C LYS A 44 -16.83 1.21 -5.92
N ASN A 45 -17.80 1.89 -5.33
CA ASN A 45 -18.87 1.24 -4.58
C ASN A 45 -19.97 0.70 -5.51
N ASP A 46 -21.00 0.10 -4.94
CA ASP A 46 -22.15 -0.46 -5.68
C ASP A 46 -22.95 0.59 -6.47
N ASN A 47 -22.80 1.88 -6.15
CA ASN A 47 -23.44 3.01 -6.84
C ASN A 47 -22.55 3.60 -7.95
N ASP A 48 -21.43 2.97 -8.29
CA ASP A 48 -20.43 3.44 -9.26
C ASP A 48 -19.70 4.74 -8.83
N GLU A 49 -19.73 5.08 -7.53
CA GLU A 49 -19.04 6.23 -6.95
C GLU A 49 -17.63 5.86 -6.50
N ASP A 50 -16.70 6.82 -6.60
CA ASP A 50 -15.31 6.61 -6.20
C ASP A 50 -15.20 6.29 -4.70
N GLU A 51 -14.56 5.17 -4.38
CA GLU A 51 -14.32 4.70 -3.01
C GLU A 51 -12.85 4.34 -2.81
N VAL A 52 -12.34 4.58 -1.60
CA VAL A 52 -10.97 4.23 -1.22
C VAL A 52 -10.97 3.42 0.06
N TYR A 53 -10.59 2.15 -0.03
CA TYR A 53 -10.29 1.34 1.15
C TYR A 53 -8.88 1.64 1.65
N ILE A 54 -8.72 1.89 2.95
CA ILE A 54 -7.41 2.16 3.57
C ILE A 54 -7.09 1.06 4.58
N GLY A 55 -5.93 0.43 4.42
CA GLY A 55 -5.48 -0.66 5.29
C GLY A 55 -4.02 -0.52 5.72
N GLN A 56 -3.63 -1.33 6.71
CA GLN A 56 -2.26 -1.39 7.23
C GLN A 56 -1.70 -2.81 7.21
N ALA A 57 -0.37 -2.91 7.16
CA ALA A 57 0.35 -4.17 7.20
C ALA A 57 1.53 -4.09 8.18
N SER A 58 1.72 -5.16 8.96
CA SER A 58 2.87 -5.35 9.83
C SER A 58 3.75 -6.50 9.34
N ASN A 59 5.04 -6.47 9.68
CA ASN A 59 5.96 -7.57 9.41
C ASN A 59 5.54 -8.80 10.21
N ARG A 60 4.99 -9.78 9.52
CA ARG A 60 4.69 -11.10 10.09
C ARG A 60 5.97 -11.95 10.15
N LYS A 61 5.98 -12.99 11.00
CA LYS A 61 7.10 -13.96 11.10
C LYS A 61 7.45 -14.64 9.76
N ASN A 62 6.53 -14.64 8.80
CA ASN A 62 6.69 -15.20 7.47
C ASN A 62 7.38 -14.24 6.46
N GLY A 63 7.74 -13.01 6.86
CA GLY A 63 8.43 -12.06 5.99
C GLY A 63 7.56 -11.45 4.89
N GLU A 64 6.23 -11.44 5.08
CA GLU A 64 5.26 -10.87 4.16
C GLU A 64 4.60 -9.63 4.78
N GLY A 65 4.56 -8.53 4.02
CA GLY A 65 4.18 -7.19 4.50
C GLY A 65 3.07 -6.56 3.67
N VAL A 66 3.25 -5.30 3.27
CA VAL A 66 2.19 -4.50 2.61
C VAL A 66 1.63 -5.14 1.33
N LEU A 67 2.47 -5.70 0.46
CA LEU A 67 1.99 -6.36 -0.78
C LEU A 67 1.16 -7.61 -0.50
N PHE A 68 1.49 -8.35 0.56
CA PHE A 68 0.72 -9.53 0.93
C PHE A 68 -0.70 -9.15 1.33
N ARG A 69 -0.86 -8.10 2.16
CA ARG A 69 -2.19 -7.60 2.54
C ARG A 69 -3.00 -7.13 1.33
N VAL A 70 -2.37 -6.38 0.42
CA VAL A 70 -3.03 -5.95 -0.82
C VAL A 70 -3.46 -7.14 -1.68
N ASN A 71 -2.67 -8.22 -1.71
CA ASN A 71 -3.04 -9.44 -2.45
C ASN A 71 -4.16 -10.25 -1.79
N GLU A 72 -4.39 -10.14 -0.47
CA GLU A 72 -5.54 -10.76 0.19
C GLU A 72 -6.85 -10.19 -0.42
N HIS A 73 -6.90 -8.86 -0.62
CA HIS A 73 -8.02 -8.14 -1.26
C HIS A 73 -8.25 -8.49 -2.73
N LEU A 74 -7.40 -9.29 -3.38
CA LEU A 74 -7.68 -9.78 -4.73
C LEU A 74 -8.82 -10.81 -4.75
N LYS A 75 -9.14 -11.39 -3.59
CA LYS A 75 -10.15 -12.44 -3.41
C LYS A 75 -11.43 -11.93 -2.75
N ASP A 76 -11.46 -10.66 -2.34
CA ASP A 76 -12.59 -10.04 -1.67
C ASP A 76 -13.62 -9.54 -2.69
N ASP A 77 -14.85 -9.31 -2.24
CA ASP A 77 -15.94 -8.81 -3.08
C ASP A 77 -15.70 -7.36 -3.54
N PHE A 78 -14.89 -6.60 -2.80
CA PHE A 78 -14.51 -5.24 -3.17
C PHE A 78 -13.53 -5.22 -4.35
N TYR A 79 -13.96 -4.63 -5.46
CA TYR A 79 -13.11 -4.40 -6.62
C TYR A 79 -12.34 -3.08 -6.51
N PHE A 80 -11.00 -3.17 -6.55
CA PHE A 80 -10.13 -2.01 -6.71
C PHE A 80 -9.34 -2.08 -8.01
N SER A 81 -9.18 -0.93 -8.67
CA SER A 81 -8.41 -0.80 -9.91
C SER A 81 -6.92 -0.52 -9.65
N GLU A 82 -6.61 0.17 -8.55
CA GLU A 82 -5.27 0.63 -8.22
C GLU A 82 -4.98 0.54 -6.72
N ALA A 83 -3.75 0.17 -6.38
CA ALA A 83 -3.24 0.21 -5.02
C ALA A 83 -2.14 1.26 -4.88
N VAL A 84 -2.24 2.15 -3.89
CA VAL A 84 -1.15 3.03 -3.44
C VAL A 84 -0.64 2.51 -2.11
N MET A 85 0.61 2.09 -2.04
CA MET A 85 1.26 1.52 -0.86
C MET A 85 2.39 2.42 -0.39
N PHE A 86 2.40 2.73 0.90
CA PHE A 86 3.48 3.45 1.57
C PHE A 86 4.26 2.49 2.48
N THR A 87 5.58 2.59 2.45
CA THR A 87 6.52 1.85 3.32
C THR A 87 7.80 2.68 3.49
N THR A 88 8.91 2.09 3.92
CA THR A 88 10.22 2.76 3.98
C THR A 88 11.32 2.00 3.24
N SER A 89 12.45 2.61 2.97
CA SER A 89 13.61 1.97 2.35
C SER A 89 14.45 1.18 3.34
N ASP A 90 14.29 1.47 4.63
CA ASP A 90 15.13 1.02 5.74
C ASP A 90 14.37 0.14 6.75
N ASN A 91 13.12 -0.24 6.44
CA ASN A 91 12.21 -0.96 7.35
C ASN A 91 11.99 -0.27 8.71
N SER A 92 12.19 1.06 8.81
CA SER A 92 12.02 1.82 10.05
C SER A 92 10.61 1.78 10.65
N TRP A 93 9.59 1.40 9.87
CA TRP A 93 8.21 1.16 10.35
C TRP A 93 7.99 -0.25 10.93
N GLY A 94 8.99 -1.14 10.85
CA GLY A 94 8.97 -2.46 11.47
C GLY A 94 9.06 -2.41 13.01
N GLN A 95 8.49 -3.41 13.69
CA GLN A 95 8.74 -3.59 15.13
C GLN A 95 10.24 -3.85 15.35
N ARG A 96 10.88 -3.01 16.17
CA ARG A 96 12.26 -3.25 16.63
C ARG A 96 12.21 -4.24 17.79
N LYS A 97 13.06 -5.26 17.75
CA LYS A 97 13.29 -6.16 18.90
C LYS A 97 14.08 -5.44 19.98
#